data_AF-A0A8I1WBF9-F1
#
_entry.id   AF-A0A8I1WBF9-F1
#
_cell.length_a   1.000
_cell.length_b   1.000
_cell.length_c   1.000
_cell.angle_alpha   90.00
_cell.angle_beta   90.00
_cell.angle_gamma   90.00
#
_symmetry.space_group_name_H-M   'P 1'
#
loop_
_entity.id
_entity.type
_entity.pdbx_description
1 polymer ?
#
loop_
_entity_poly.entity_id
_entity_poly.type
_entity_poly.pdbx_seq_one_letter_code
_entity_poly.pdbx_strand_id
1 'polypeptide(L)'
;MMMQKCVYGLSLALLLSTSAHANILNRDCTMEKATRNAAMEATLGVSGNCTVEKALKEQAGKAVGWNEKKDALNNTQKRIKDSKQALNHDIRTAKERVNNTRDSIEDAIQHPEKAIIKQALK
;
A
#
# COMPACT_ATOMS: atom_id res chain seq x y z
N MET A 1 -47.50 54.19 7.10
CA MET A 1 -47.04 52.95 6.43
C MET A 1 -45.53 52.98 6.15
N MET A 2 -44.69 53.10 7.18
CA MET A 2 -43.22 53.12 7.04
C MET A 2 -42.57 51.83 7.56
N MET A 3 -43.13 51.22 8.60
CA MET A 3 -42.56 50.03 9.26
C MET A 3 -42.73 48.74 8.46
N GLN A 4 -43.76 48.65 7.60
CA GLN A 4 -44.02 47.45 6.80
C GLN A 4 -43.00 47.27 5.65
N LYS A 5 -42.42 48.37 5.15
CA LYS A 5 -41.43 48.34 4.06
C LYS A 5 -40.06 47.84 4.53
N CYS A 6 -39.72 48.11 5.79
CA CYS A 6 -38.46 47.65 6.39
C CYS A 6 -38.46 46.14 6.67
N VAL A 7 -39.61 45.56 7.01
CA VAL A 7 -39.75 44.12 7.28
C VAL A 7 -39.61 43.28 6.00
N TYR A 8 -40.10 43.78 4.85
CA TYR A 8 -39.92 43.10 3.56
C TYR A 8 -38.49 43.22 3.01
N GLY A 9 -37.77 44.31 3.32
CA GLY A 9 -36.36 44.45 2.95
C GLY A 9 -35.45 43.48 3.71
N LEU A 10 -35.71 43.25 4.99
CA LEU A 10 -34.89 42.37 5.83
C LEU A 10 -35.09 40.88 5.50
N SER A 11 -36.30 40.49 5.11
CA SER A 11 -36.64 39.12 4.73
C SER A 11 -36.08 38.72 3.36
N LEU A 12 -35.92 39.67 2.43
CA LEU A 12 -35.28 39.40 1.14
C LEU A 12 -33.76 39.25 1.25
N ALA A 13 -33.11 39.95 2.19
CA ALA A 13 -31.67 39.82 2.44
C ALA A 13 -31.28 38.47 3.05
N LEU A 14 -32.17 37.88 3.87
CA LEU A 14 -31.96 36.56 4.47
C LEU A 14 -32.10 35.41 3.45
N LEU A 15 -33.00 35.55 2.45
CA LEU A 15 -33.18 34.55 1.39
C LEU A 15 -31.98 34.44 0.42
N LEU A 16 -31.16 35.49 0.31
CA LEU A 16 -29.97 35.51 -0.55
C LEU A 16 -28.74 34.85 0.09
N SER A 17 -28.79 34.54 1.40
CA SER A 17 -27.64 34.00 2.14
C SER A 17 -27.48 32.48 2.01
N THR A 18 -28.42 31.78 1.38
CA THR A 18 -28.35 30.34 1.14
C THR A 18 -28.17 30.01 -0.34
N SER A 19 -27.11 30.54 -0.95
CA SER A 19 -26.60 29.96 -2.20
C SER A 19 -25.37 29.10 -1.90
N ALA A 20 -25.61 28.08 -1.07
CA ALA A 20 -24.73 26.93 -1.00
C ALA A 20 -24.82 26.20 -2.34
N HIS A 21 -24.01 26.64 -3.29
CA HIS A 21 -23.77 25.95 -4.55
C HIS A 21 -23.02 24.66 -4.23
N ALA A 22 -23.74 23.66 -3.75
CA ALA A 22 -23.33 22.26 -3.83
C ALA A 22 -23.49 21.82 -5.29
N ASN A 23 -22.70 22.42 -6.19
CA ASN A 23 -22.57 21.91 -7.55
C ASN A 23 -21.54 20.79 -7.55
N ILE A 24 -22.01 19.69 -8.08
CA ILE A 24 -21.49 18.33 -8.09
C ILE A 24 -20.51 18.23 -9.26
N LEU A 25 -19.30 18.77 -9.10
CA LEU A 25 -18.22 18.53 -10.06
C LEU A 25 -16.87 18.59 -9.35
N ASN A 26 -16.44 17.42 -8.84
CA ASN A 26 -15.05 17.03 -8.62
C ASN A 26 -14.08 18.17 -8.24
N ARG A 27 -14.36 18.90 -7.15
CA ARG A 27 -13.50 20.01 -6.73
C ARG A 27 -12.35 19.43 -5.90
N ASP A 28 -11.15 19.37 -6.47
CA ASP A 28 -9.94 18.86 -5.80
C ASP A 28 -9.82 19.42 -4.37
N CYS A 29 -9.71 18.53 -3.38
CA CYS A 29 -9.53 18.88 -1.99
C CYS A 29 -8.04 19.15 -1.74
N THR A 30 -7.65 20.41 -1.93
CA THR A 30 -6.27 20.86 -1.72
C THR A 30 -6.05 21.33 -0.29
N MET A 31 -4.79 21.30 0.17
CA MET A 31 -4.41 21.75 1.51
C MET A 31 -4.89 23.18 1.80
N GLU A 32 -4.80 24.10 0.83
CA GLU A 32 -5.28 25.48 1.00
C GLU A 32 -6.80 25.53 1.29
N LYS A 33 -7.61 24.75 0.56
CA LYS A 33 -9.06 24.72 0.77
C LYS A 33 -9.43 24.07 2.09
N ALA A 34 -8.70 23.04 2.49
CA ALA A 34 -8.90 22.39 3.77
C ALA A 34 -8.55 23.32 4.96
N THR A 35 -7.48 24.10 4.87
CA THR A 35 -7.12 25.09 5.89
C THR A 35 -8.17 26.19 5.99
N ARG A 36 -8.66 26.71 4.86
CA ARG A 36 -9.76 27.67 4.85
C ARG A 36 -11.03 27.08 5.45
N ASN A 37 -11.35 25.81 5.16
CA ASN A 37 -12.48 25.11 5.75
C ASN A 37 -12.36 24.99 7.28
N ALA A 38 -11.18 24.62 7.79
CA ALA A 38 -10.92 24.56 9.23
C ALA A 38 -11.05 25.94 9.90
N ALA A 39 -10.59 27.02 9.24
CA ALA A 39 -10.76 28.37 9.74
C ALA A 39 -12.23 28.81 9.78
N MET A 40 -13.02 28.44 8.76
CA MET A 40 -14.46 28.71 8.73
C MET A 40 -15.22 27.88 9.77
N GLU A 41 -14.80 26.64 10.02
CA GLU A 41 -15.34 25.82 11.11
C GLU A 41 -15.04 26.45 12.47
N ALA A 42 -13.80 26.91 12.70
CA ALA A 42 -13.42 27.55 13.95
C ALA A 42 -14.11 28.90 14.19
N THR A 43 -14.43 29.65 13.13
CA THR A 43 -15.01 31.00 13.23
C THR A 43 -16.53 31.00 13.21
N LEU A 44 -17.14 30.15 12.38
CA LEU A 44 -18.57 30.16 12.06
C LEU A 44 -19.26 28.83 12.43
N GLY A 45 -18.53 27.81 12.86
CA GLY A 45 -19.07 26.48 13.14
C GLY A 45 -19.53 25.71 11.90
N VAL A 46 -19.23 26.21 10.69
CA VAL A 46 -19.65 25.60 9.43
C VAL A 46 -18.50 24.77 8.87
N SER A 47 -18.68 23.45 8.84
CA SER A 47 -17.70 22.52 8.27
C SER A 47 -18.16 21.97 6.92
N GLY A 48 -17.31 22.11 5.91
CA GLY A 48 -17.45 21.47 4.60
C GLY A 48 -16.78 20.08 4.52
N ASN A 49 -17.04 19.35 3.44
CA ASN A 49 -16.56 17.97 3.26
C ASN A 49 -15.03 17.82 3.01
N CYS A 50 -14.31 18.93 2.80
CA CYS A 50 -12.86 18.92 2.56
C CYS A 50 -12.09 19.24 3.85
N THR A 51 -11.66 18.19 4.55
CA THR A 51 -10.85 18.30 5.77
C THR A 51 -9.36 18.24 5.44
N VAL A 52 -8.51 18.72 6.36
CA VAL A 52 -7.05 18.68 6.22
C VAL A 52 -6.56 17.24 6.02
N GLU A 53 -7.17 16.28 6.72
CA GLU A 53 -6.84 14.87 6.55
C GLU A 53 -7.17 14.33 5.14
N LYS A 54 -8.33 14.69 4.59
CA LYS A 54 -8.71 14.26 3.23
C LYS A 54 -7.82 14.90 2.17
N ALA A 55 -7.49 16.18 2.32
CA ALA A 55 -6.58 16.87 1.42
C ALA A 55 -5.17 16.24 1.44
N LEU A 56 -4.69 15.86 2.62
CA LEU A 56 -3.41 15.18 2.77
C LEU A 56 -3.43 13.79 2.11
N LYS A 57 -4.50 13.01 2.30
CA LYS A 57 -4.66 11.69 1.66
C LYS A 57 -4.71 11.79 0.13
N GLU A 58 -5.40 12.78 -0.41
CA GLU A 58 -5.50 13.01 -1.85
C GLU A 58 -4.15 13.47 -2.44
N GLN A 59 -3.45 14.38 -1.75
CA GLN A 59 -2.13 14.85 -2.15
C GLN A 59 -1.09 13.74 -2.06
N ALA A 60 -1.14 12.92 -1.01
CA ALA A 60 -0.31 11.72 -0.90
C ALA A 60 -0.60 10.75 -2.05
N GLY A 61 -1.87 10.45 -2.34
CA GLY A 61 -2.28 9.58 -3.45
C GLY A 61 -1.82 10.08 -4.83
N LYS A 62 -1.73 11.39 -5.04
CA LYS A 62 -1.18 12.02 -6.26
C LYS A 62 0.36 12.07 -6.27
N ALA A 63 1.01 12.22 -5.11
CA ALA A 63 2.46 12.34 -4.97
C ALA A 63 3.19 10.99 -5.01
N VAL A 64 2.56 9.92 -4.52
CA VAL A 64 3.03 8.56 -4.82
C VAL A 64 2.47 8.16 -6.17
N GLY A 65 3.31 8.18 -7.21
CA GLY A 65 3.05 7.53 -8.51
C GLY A 65 2.79 6.05 -8.31
N TRP A 66 1.57 5.72 -7.88
CA TRP A 66 1.16 4.41 -7.39
C TRP A 66 1.29 3.35 -8.47
N ASN A 67 1.08 3.72 -9.74
CA ASN A 67 1.16 2.79 -10.87
C ASN A 67 2.61 2.35 -11.12
N GLU A 68 3.56 3.27 -11.18
CA GLU A 68 4.97 2.96 -11.44
C GLU A 68 5.61 2.18 -10.28
N LYS A 69 5.29 2.55 -9.03
CA LYS A 69 5.71 1.78 -7.84
C LYS A 69 5.06 0.40 -7.77
N LYS A 70 3.80 0.26 -8.21
CA LYS A 70 3.10 -1.03 -8.22
C LYS A 70 3.71 -2.00 -9.21
N ASP A 71 4.10 -1.53 -10.41
CA ASP A 71 4.76 -2.37 -11.41
C ASP A 71 6.17 -2.78 -10.96
N ALA A 72 6.93 -1.87 -10.35
CA ALA A 72 8.22 -2.18 -9.75
C ALA A 72 8.10 -3.21 -8.61
N LEU A 73 7.05 -3.10 -7.79
CA LEU A 73 6.79 -4.03 -6.69
C LEU A 73 6.39 -5.41 -7.22
N ASN A 74 5.52 -5.48 -8.23
CA ASN A 74 5.11 -6.73 -8.86
C ASN A 74 6.29 -7.46 -9.52
N ASN A 75 7.16 -6.73 -10.23
CA ASN A 75 8.36 -7.30 -10.84
C ASN A 75 9.34 -7.83 -9.79
N THR A 76 9.54 -7.08 -8.70
CA THR A 76 10.37 -7.53 -7.56
C THR A 76 9.79 -8.80 -6.93
N GLN A 77 8.48 -8.83 -6.69
CA GLN A 77 7.80 -9.99 -6.11
C GLN A 77 7.93 -11.24 -7.00
N LYS A 78 7.80 -11.08 -8.32
CA LYS A 78 7.98 -12.17 -9.28
C LYS A 78 9.40 -12.73 -9.21
N ARG A 79 10.41 -11.86 -9.23
CA ARG A 79 11.82 -12.27 -9.10
C ARG A 79 12.11 -13.02 -7.81
N ILE A 80 11.56 -12.56 -6.68
CA ILE A 80 11.73 -13.25 -5.40
C ILE A 80 11.10 -14.65 -5.43
N LYS A 81 9.92 -14.79 -6.06
CA LYS A 81 9.26 -16.09 -6.22
C LYS A 81 10.09 -17.04 -7.06
N ASP A 82 10.61 -16.57 -8.18
CA ASP A 82 11.44 -17.36 -9.10
C ASP A 82 12.76 -17.78 -8.42
N SER A 83 13.44 -16.84 -7.73
CA SER A 83 14.64 -17.13 -6.94
C SER A 83 14.38 -18.12 -5.80
N LYS A 84 13.22 -18.04 -5.14
CA LYS A 84 12.84 -18.99 -4.09
C LYS A 84 12.62 -20.39 -4.65
N GLN A 85 12.02 -20.51 -5.83
CA GLN A 85 11.83 -21.80 -6.50
C GLN A 85 13.16 -22.42 -6.91
N ALA A 86 14.06 -21.65 -7.52
CA ALA A 86 15.41 -22.09 -7.87
C ALA A 86 16.20 -22.55 -6.63
N LEU A 87 16.19 -21.74 -5.56
CA LEU A 87 16.86 -22.08 -4.31
C LEU A 87 16.30 -23.37 -3.70
N ASN A 88 14.99 -23.58 -3.75
CA ASN A 88 14.37 -24.78 -3.21
C ASN A 88 14.73 -26.04 -4.00
N HIS A 89 14.89 -25.91 -5.32
CA HIS A 89 15.41 -26.98 -6.18
C HIS A 89 16.86 -27.32 -5.81
N ASP A 90 17.74 -26.32 -5.69
CA ASP A 90 19.14 -26.54 -5.36
C ASP A 90 19.32 -27.15 -3.96
N ILE A 91 18.55 -26.69 -2.97
CA ILE A 91 18.52 -27.28 -1.63
C ILE A 91 18.10 -28.75 -1.69
N ARG A 92 17.10 -29.08 -2.51
CA ARG A 92 16.66 -30.47 -2.68
C ARG A 92 17.77 -31.33 -3.29
N THR A 93 18.40 -30.87 -4.36
CA THR A 93 19.51 -31.59 -5.01
C THR A 93 20.70 -31.76 -4.06
N ALA A 94 21.06 -30.73 -3.31
CA ALA A 94 22.10 -30.81 -2.30
C ALA A 94 21.75 -31.82 -1.21
N LYS A 95 20.49 -31.84 -0.75
CA LYS A 95 20.00 -32.79 0.25
C LYS A 95 20.04 -34.23 -0.25
N GLU A 96 19.66 -34.47 -1.50
CA GLU A 96 19.76 -35.80 -2.13
C GLU A 96 21.22 -36.28 -2.19
N ARG A 97 22.17 -35.41 -2.56
CA ARG A 97 23.60 -35.74 -2.54
C ARG A 97 24.11 -36.08 -1.15
N VAL A 98 23.74 -35.28 -0.15
CA VAL A 98 24.13 -35.52 1.25
C VAL A 98 23.57 -36.85 1.76
N ASN A 99 22.31 -37.16 1.46
CA ASN A 99 21.71 -38.44 1.83
C ASN A 99 22.44 -39.61 1.16
N ASN A 100 22.69 -39.54 -0.15
CA ASN A 100 23.44 -40.58 -0.86
C ASN A 100 24.85 -40.78 -0.28
N THR A 101 25.55 -39.70 0.08
CA THR A 101 26.86 -39.80 0.74
C THR A 101 26.75 -40.42 2.13
N ARG A 102 25.76 -40.02 2.92
CA ARG A 102 25.49 -40.61 4.23
C ARG A 102 25.24 -42.11 4.11
N ASP A 103 24.39 -42.54 3.20
CA ASP A 103 24.06 -43.95 2.99
C ASP A 103 25.31 -44.74 2.56
N SER A 104 26.15 -44.16 1.70
CA SER A 104 27.42 -44.76 1.29
C SER A 104 28.44 -44.88 2.45
N ILE A 105 28.43 -43.94 3.40
CA ILE A 105 29.27 -44.01 4.59
C ILE A 105 28.71 -45.05 5.56
N GLU A 106 27.40 -45.10 5.75
CA GLU A 106 26.73 -46.05 6.64
C GLU A 106 26.95 -47.49 6.17
N ASP A 107 26.87 -47.77 4.86
CA ASP A 107 27.22 -49.07 4.26
C ASP A 107 28.69 -49.43 4.49
N ALA A 108 29.62 -48.48 4.33
CA ALA A 108 31.04 -48.71 4.56
C ALA A 108 31.39 -48.99 6.03
N ILE A 109 30.62 -48.43 6.98
CA ILE A 109 30.77 -48.69 8.41
C ILE A 109 30.20 -50.06 8.78
N GLN A 110 29.04 -50.43 8.22
CA GLN A 110 28.40 -51.72 8.50
C GLN A 110 29.10 -52.90 7.83
N HIS A 111 29.78 -52.67 6.70
CA HIS A 111 30.50 -53.68 5.93
C HIS A 111 31.98 -53.33 5.73
N PRO A 112 32.78 -53.25 6.82
CA PRO A 112 34.18 -52.88 6.76
C PRO A 112 35.01 -53.84 5.89
N GLU A 113 34.62 -55.12 5.80
CA GLU A 113 35.29 -56.13 4.96
C GLU A 113 35.28 -55.77 3.46
N LYS A 114 34.21 -55.13 2.95
CA LYS A 114 34.11 -54.75 1.53
C LYS A 114 35.05 -53.59 1.17
N ALA A 115 35.30 -52.68 2.11
CA ALA A 115 36.22 -51.56 1.94
C ALA A 115 37.69 -52.01 1.92
N ILE A 116 38.03 -53.03 2.72
CA ILE A 116 39.38 -53.59 2.80
C ILE A 116 39.72 -54.40 1.55
N ILE A 117 38.79 -55.21 1.03
CA ILE A 117 38.99 -56.01 -0.20
C ILE A 117 39.22 -55.11 -1.43
N LYS A 118 38.55 -53.95 -1.51
CA LYS A 118 38.70 -53.00 -2.63
C LYS A 118 40.06 -52.29 -2.67
N GLN A 119 40.72 -52.13 -1.52
CA GLN A 119 42.07 -51.59 -1.43
C GLN A 119 43.14 -52.66 -1.69
N ALA A 120 42.87 -53.92 -1.35
CA ALA A 120 43.79 -55.03 -1.58
C ALA A 120 43.81 -55.55 -3.04
N LEU A 121 42.80 -55.20 -3.85
CA LEU A 121 42.67 -55.57 -5.27
C LEU A 121 43.13 -54.48 -6.25
N LYS A 122 43.67 -53.35 -5.76
CA LYS A 122 44.24 -52.28 -6.56
C LYS A 122 45.75 -52.26 -6.44
#